data_AF-A0AAU9Z5W2-F1
#
_entry.id   AF-A0AAU9Z5W2-F1
#
_cell.length_a   1.000
_cell.length_b   1.000
_cell.length_c   1.000
_cell.angle_alpha   90.00
_cell.angle_beta   90.00
_cell.angle_gamma   90.00
#
_symmetry.space_group_name_H-M   'P 1'
#
loop_
_entity.id
_entity.type
_entity.pdbx_description
1 polymer ?
#
loop_
_entity_poly.entity_id
_entity_poly.type
_entity_poly.pdbx_seq_one_letter_code
_entity_poly.pdbx_strand_id
1 'polypeptide(L)'
;MAPDISCVFLVALFSASCEAIASSDQMCIEKETNKTYNCENLGLSEIPGTLPNSTECLEFSFNFLPTIQNTTFSRLVNLTFLDLTR
;
A
#
# COMPACT_ATOMS: atom_id res chain seq x y z
N MET A 1 -30.25 53.84 13.18
CA MET A 1 -29.39 53.81 14.38
C MET A 1 -29.01 52.35 14.62
N ALA A 2 -27.75 51.97 14.37
CA ALA A 2 -27.20 50.64 14.67
C ALA A 2 -26.87 50.54 16.19
N PRO A 3 -26.70 49.34 16.79
CA PRO A 3 -25.50 48.49 16.59
C PRO A 3 -25.83 46.99 16.42
N ASP A 4 -25.16 46.27 15.52
CA ASP A 4 -23.96 45.42 15.72
C ASP A 4 -24.20 44.07 16.41
N ILE A 5 -23.48 43.06 15.90
CA ILE A 5 -23.24 41.73 16.48
C ILE A 5 -24.40 40.72 16.33
N SER A 6 -24.60 40.21 15.12
CA SER A 6 -24.78 38.76 14.96
C SER A 6 -23.81 38.28 13.91
N CYS A 7 -22.57 38.23 14.37
CA CYS A 7 -21.40 37.76 13.68
C CYS A 7 -21.65 36.40 13.00
N VAL A 8 -21.24 36.31 11.73
CA VAL A 8 -20.25 35.31 11.30
C VAL A 8 -20.67 33.81 11.34
N PHE A 9 -21.90 33.42 11.66
CA PHE A 9 -22.22 31.99 11.85
C PHE A 9 -22.80 31.20 10.66
N LEU A 10 -22.86 31.75 9.44
CA LEU A 10 -23.44 31.01 8.29
C LEU A 10 -22.47 30.61 7.17
N VAL A 11 -21.15 30.70 7.37
CA VAL A 11 -20.17 30.36 6.30
C VAL A 11 -19.16 29.26 6.69
N ALA A 12 -19.21 28.71 7.91
CA ALA A 12 -18.17 27.80 8.39
C ALA A 12 -18.65 26.35 8.61
N LEU A 13 -19.40 25.77 7.68
CA LEU A 13 -19.59 24.31 7.62
C LEU A 13 -19.11 23.76 6.27
N PHE A 14 -17.88 24.14 5.90
CA PHE A 14 -17.03 23.31 5.05
C PHE A 14 -16.55 22.12 5.90
N SER A 15 -17.40 21.14 6.12
CA SER A 15 -16.93 19.83 6.56
C SER A 15 -16.38 19.10 5.33
N ALA A 16 -15.12 19.39 5.01
CA ALA A 16 -14.34 18.52 4.15
C ALA A 16 -14.13 17.21 4.91
N SER A 17 -15.07 16.27 4.75
CA SER A 17 -14.90 14.89 5.20
C SER A 17 -13.83 14.27 4.32
N CYS A 18 -12.57 14.37 4.74
CA CYS A 18 -11.53 13.50 4.20
C CYS A 18 -11.75 12.14 4.86
N GLU A 19 -12.62 11.32 4.25
CA GLU A 19 -12.63 9.89 4.54
C GLU A 19 -11.33 9.32 3.97
N ALA A 20 -10.26 9.40 4.76
CA ALA A 20 -9.19 8.43 4.63
C ALA A 20 -9.83 7.08 4.99
N ILE A 21 -10.39 6.40 3.98
CA ILE A 21 -10.69 4.98 4.07
C ILE A 21 -9.35 4.36 4.44
N ALA A 22 -9.18 4.03 5.73
CA ALA A 22 -8.03 3.31 6.19
C ALA A 22 -7.90 2.09 5.28
N SER A 23 -6.78 2.02 4.55
CA SER A 23 -6.42 0.89 3.69
C SER A 23 -6.72 -0.38 4.49
N SER A 24 -7.68 -1.16 4.00
CA SER A 24 -7.97 -2.48 4.55
C SER A 24 -6.69 -3.28 4.40
N ASP A 25 -5.88 -3.38 5.46
CA ASP A 25 -4.60 -4.09 5.56
C ASP A 25 -4.30 -4.93 4.31
N GLN A 26 -3.78 -4.28 3.26
CA GLN A 26 -3.57 -4.92 1.97
C GLN A 26 -2.31 -5.78 2.11
N MET A 27 -2.52 -6.98 2.64
CA MET A 27 -1.49 -7.98 2.85
C MET A 27 -1.45 -8.95 1.67
N CYS A 28 -0.26 -9.43 1.36
CA CYS A 28 -0.09 -10.53 0.43
C CYS A 28 -0.80 -11.79 0.95
N ILE A 29 -1.37 -12.56 0.04
CA ILE A 29 -1.98 -13.86 0.32
C ILE A 29 -0.88 -14.91 0.34
N GLU A 30 -0.77 -15.66 1.44
CA GLU A 30 0.08 -16.84 1.53
C GLU A 30 -0.59 -18.03 0.81
N LYS A 31 0.00 -18.47 -0.31
CA LYS A 31 -0.48 -19.64 -1.07
C LYS A 31 0.18 -20.94 -0.59
N GLU A 32 1.42 -20.82 -0.10
CA GLU A 32 2.16 -21.92 0.51
C GLU A 32 2.97 -21.38 1.68
N THR A 33 2.84 -22.03 2.85
CA THR A 33 3.40 -21.55 4.11
C THR A 33 4.90 -21.27 3.99
N ASN A 34 5.29 -20.02 4.30
CA ASN A 34 6.67 -19.52 4.25
C ASN A 34 7.37 -19.63 2.89
N LYS A 35 6.65 -19.85 1.79
CA LYS A 35 7.24 -20.19 0.50
C LYS A 35 6.65 -19.43 -0.68
N THR A 36 5.32 -19.41 -0.83
CA THR A 36 4.66 -18.81 -2.00
C THR A 36 3.69 -17.72 -1.56
N TYR A 37 3.88 -16.51 -2.09
CA TYR A 37 3.05 -15.34 -1.77
C TYR A 37 2.54 -14.65 -3.02
N ASN A 38 1.27 -14.27 -2.98
CA ASN A 38 0.62 -13.45 -3.99
C ASN A 38 0.34 -12.06 -3.43
N CYS A 39 0.93 -11.06 -4.07
CA CYS A 39 0.81 -9.66 -3.74
C CYS A 39 0.22 -8.86 -4.92
N GLU A 40 -0.50 -9.52 -5.83
CA GLU A 40 -0.97 -8.88 -7.06
C GLU A 40 -2.01 -7.79 -6.77
N ASN A 41 -2.02 -6.71 -7.56
CA ASN A 41 -3.04 -5.65 -7.50
C ASN A 41 -3.16 -4.91 -6.15
N LEU A 42 -2.11 -4.93 -5.34
CA LEU A 42 -2.08 -4.24 -4.04
C LEU A 42 -1.58 -2.80 -4.14
N GLY A 43 -1.09 -2.37 -5.32
CA GLY A 43 -0.58 -1.02 -5.53
C GLY A 43 0.69 -0.70 -4.72
N LEU A 44 1.44 -1.74 -4.34
CA LEU A 44 2.62 -1.62 -3.49
C LEU A 44 3.75 -0.91 -4.22
N SER A 45 4.44 -0.02 -3.49
CA SER A 45 5.63 0.69 -3.98
C SER A 45 6.95 0.06 -3.56
N GLU A 46 6.90 -0.94 -2.69
CA GLU A 46 8.05 -1.67 -2.17
C GLU A 46 7.67 -3.09 -1.77
N ILE A 47 8.67 -3.94 -1.57
CA ILE A 47 8.47 -5.33 -1.15
C ILE A 47 8.12 -5.36 0.35
N PRO A 48 6.97 -5.97 0.75
CA PRO A 48 6.57 -5.97 2.15
C PRO A 48 7.61 -6.61 3.07
N GLY A 49 7.96 -5.91 4.15
CA GLY A 49 8.87 -6.40 5.19
C GLY A 49 8.36 -7.65 5.92
N THR A 50 7.04 -7.88 5.88
CA THR A 50 6.36 -9.03 6.49
C THR A 50 6.56 -10.35 5.75
N LEU A 51 6.94 -10.32 4.47
CA LEU A 51 7.27 -11.54 3.73
C LEU A 51 8.48 -12.22 4.38
N PRO A 52 8.47 -13.53 4.63
CA PRO A 52 9.63 -14.21 5.21
C PRO A 52 10.79 -14.29 4.22
N ASN A 53 12.03 -14.32 4.74
CA ASN A 53 13.25 -14.44 3.93
C ASN A 53 13.32 -15.77 3.15
N SER A 54 12.54 -16.77 3.57
CA SER A 54 12.44 -18.08 2.92
C SER A 54 11.56 -18.08 1.67
N THR A 55 10.87 -16.98 1.34
CA THR A 55 10.01 -16.87 0.16
C THR A 55 10.76 -17.31 -1.10
N GLU A 56 10.19 -18.29 -1.81
CA GLU A 56 10.73 -18.82 -3.06
C GLU A 56 9.95 -18.31 -4.28
N CYS A 57 8.65 -18.08 -4.13
CA CYS A 57 7.76 -17.67 -5.22
C CYS A 57 7.01 -16.40 -4.84
N LEU A 58 7.21 -15.33 -5.60
CA LEU A 58 6.56 -14.04 -5.38
C LEU A 58 5.80 -13.59 -6.64
N GLU A 59 4.47 -13.62 -6.56
CA GLU A 59 3.58 -13.04 -7.57
C GLU A 59 3.35 -11.56 -7.20
N PHE A 60 4.04 -10.63 -7.86
CA PHE A 60 4.05 -9.19 -7.53
C PHE A 60 3.51 -8.31 -8.69
N SER A 61 2.74 -8.90 -9.59
CA SER A 61 2.20 -8.24 -10.77
C SER A 61 1.24 -7.08 -10.39
N PHE A 62 1.07 -6.13 -11.29
CA PHE A 62 0.18 -4.97 -11.12
C PHE A 62 0.46 -4.11 -9.86
N ASN A 63 1.71 -4.09 -9.40
CA ASN A 63 2.21 -3.15 -8.39
C ASN A 63 2.99 -1.98 -9.03
N PHE A 64 3.51 -1.06 -8.20
CA PHE A 64 4.19 0.14 -8.67
C PHE A 64 5.63 0.21 -8.18
N LEU A 65 6.54 -0.51 -8.87
CA LEU A 65 7.99 -0.39 -8.65
C LEU A 65 8.61 0.52 -9.71
N PRO A 66 8.65 1.86 -9.53
CA PRO A 66 9.16 2.78 -10.55
C PRO A 66 10.65 2.59 -10.83
N THR A 67 11.40 2.00 -9.89
CA THR A 67 12.80 1.66 -10.08
C THR A 67 13.13 0.42 -9.26
N ILE A 68 13.90 -0.49 -9.86
CA ILE A 68 14.46 -1.66 -9.19
C ILE A 68 15.94 -1.41 -8.95
N GLN A 69 16.37 -1.55 -7.71
CA GLN A 69 17.74 -1.35 -7.26
C GLN A 69 18.29 -2.67 -6.70
N ASN A 70 19.61 -2.73 -6.48
CA ASN A 70 20.24 -3.90 -5.87
C ASN A 70 19.70 -4.23 -4.46
N THR A 71 19.09 -3.26 -3.77
CA THR A 71 18.49 -3.43 -2.45
C THR A 71 17.05 -3.95 -2.49
N THR A 72 16.31 -3.78 -3.58
CA THR A 72 14.85 -4.03 -3.67
C THR A 72 14.46 -5.45 -3.24
N PHE A 73 15.21 -6.46 -3.69
CA PHE A 73 14.95 -7.87 -3.38
C PHE A 73 16.05 -8.52 -2.53
N SER A 74 17.03 -7.73 -2.05
CA SER A 74 18.25 -8.23 -1.40
C SER A 74 18.01 -9.15 -0.19
N ARG A 75 16.86 -9.00 0.48
CA ARG A 75 16.44 -9.81 1.62
C ARG A 75 15.85 -11.18 1.23
N LEU A 76 15.24 -11.28 0.04
CA LEU A 76 14.55 -12.48 -0.44
C LEU A 76 15.52 -13.34 -1.27
N VAL A 77 16.55 -13.85 -0.61
CA VAL A 77 17.68 -14.57 -1.24
C VAL A 77 17.30 -15.93 -1.84
N ASN A 78 16.14 -16.48 -1.46
CA ASN A 78 15.66 -17.79 -1.92
C ASN A 78 14.69 -17.70 -3.10
N LEU A 79 14.45 -16.52 -3.68
CA LEU A 79 13.54 -16.38 -4.83
C LEU A 79 13.99 -17.26 -6.00
N THR A 80 13.10 -18.16 -6.41
CA THR A 80 13.21 -18.99 -7.60
C THR A 80 12.22 -18.54 -8.68
N PHE A 81 11.13 -17.88 -8.28
CA PHE A 81 10.13 -17.29 -9.18
C PHE A 81 9.76 -15.88 -8.71
N LEU A 82 9.77 -14.92 -9.65
CA LEU A 82 9.40 -13.53 -9.43
C LEU A 82 8.60 -13.01 -10.62
N ASP A 83 7.35 -12.61 -10.38
CA ASP A 83 6.51 -11.98 -11.39
C ASP A 83 6.36 -10.48 -11.11
N LEU A 84 6.76 -9.65 -12.07
CA LEU A 84 6.65 -8.18 -12.05
C LEU A 84 5.77 -7.65 -13.20
N THR A 85 4.94 -8.51 -13.80
CA THR A 85 4.13 -8.20 -14.99
C THR A 85 3.11 -7.08 -14.71
N ARG A 86 2.72 -6.36 -15.77
CA ARG A 86 1.72 -5.30 -15.76
C ARG A 86 0.80 -5.43 -16.97
#